data_AF-A0A3D0ZCE5-F1
#
_entry.id   AF-A0A3D0ZCE5-F1
#
_cell.length_a   1.000
_cell.length_b   1.000
_cell.length_c   1.000
_cell.angle_alpha   90.00
_cell.angle_beta   90.00
_cell.angle_gamma   90.00
#
_symmetry.space_group_name_H-M   'P 1'
#
loop_
_entity.id
_entity.type
_entity.pdbx_description
1 polymer ?
#
loop_
_entity_poly.entity_id
_entity_poly.type
_entity_poly.pdbx_seq_one_letter_code
_entity_poly.pdbx_strand_id
1 'polypeptide(L)'
;FGPCEICGIAAPELVEFVENRFDTADETEKREIALSYIKRFRALNADVIVLGCTHFLFLLDEFRQEAAPDILVFDSVDGITRRVESLLDNSGGKLRAPEGNAGINRVLLTGSAAPNSAWQDRARAMGFELALLEEA
;
A
#
# COMPACT_ATOMS: atom_id res chain seq x y z
N PHE A 1 1.81 -8.47 29.39
CA PHE A 1 1.07 -8.23 28.13
C PHE A 1 -0.21 -9.05 28.18
N GLY A 2 -1.37 -8.43 27.98
CA GLY A 2 -2.66 -9.14 27.93
C GLY A 2 -2.83 -9.94 26.63
N PRO A 3 -3.95 -10.67 26.47
CA PRO A 3 -4.27 -11.33 25.20
C PRO A 3 -4.45 -10.28 24.09
N CYS A 4 -3.96 -10.59 22.89
CA CYS A 4 -4.19 -9.79 21.69
C CYS A 4 -5.42 -10.35 20.97
N GLU A 5 -6.44 -9.51 20.79
CA GLU A 5 -7.64 -9.85 20.04
C GLU A 5 -7.52 -9.30 18.61
N ILE A 6 -7.89 -10.13 17.63
CA ILE A 6 -7.83 -9.77 16.22
C ILE A 6 -9.25 -9.71 15.68
N CYS A 7 -9.62 -8.55 15.15
CA CYS A 7 -10.83 -8.37 14.38
C CYS A 7 -10.49 -7.95 12.94
N GLY A 8 -11.34 -8.32 11.99
CA GLY A 8 -11.13 -8.04 10.57
C GLY A 8 -12.35 -7.35 9.98
N ILE A 9 -12.09 -6.30 9.19
CA ILE A 9 -13.11 -5.62 8.39
C ILE A 9 -12.72 -5.76 6.93
N ALA A 10 -13.58 -6.42 6.14
CA ALA A 10 -13.46 -6.39 4.70
C ALA A 10 -13.75 -4.97 4.18
N ALA A 11 -12.96 -4.53 3.20
CA ALA A 11 -13.03 -3.18 2.63
C ALA A 11 -12.94 -3.21 1.08
N PRO A 12 -13.80 -3.96 0.37
CA PRO A 12 -13.82 -3.96 -1.09
C PRO A 12 -14.13 -2.57 -1.67
N GLU A 13 -14.95 -1.77 -1.00
CA GLU A 13 -15.30 -0.42 -1.43
C GLU A 13 -14.09 0.53 -1.41
N LEU A 14 -13.13 0.27 -0.51
CA LEU A 14 -11.89 1.02 -0.43
C LEU A 14 -10.96 0.69 -1.61
N VAL A 15 -10.97 -0.56 -2.09
CA VAL A 15 -10.26 -0.94 -3.32
C VAL A 15 -10.89 -0.24 -4.52
N GLU A 16 -12.21 -0.34 -4.65
CA GLU A 16 -12.95 0.30 -5.75
C GLU A 16 -12.72 1.82 -5.79
N PHE A 17 -12.74 2.47 -4.61
CA PHE A 17 -12.44 3.89 -4.49
C PHE A 17 -11.03 4.21 -4.98
N VAL A 18 -10.02 3.44 -4.57
CA VAL A 18 -8.63 3.67 -4.96
C VAL A 18 -8.42 3.47 -6.46
N GLU A 19 -9.03 2.45 -7.05
CA GLU A 19 -8.86 2.14 -8.47
C GLU A 19 -9.58 3.13 -9.39
N ASN A 20 -10.77 3.61 -9.01
CA ASN A 20 -11.68 4.30 -9.94
C ASN A 20 -11.95 5.76 -9.59
N ARG A 21 -11.70 6.18 -8.33
CA ARG A 21 -12.13 7.48 -7.81
C ARG A 21 -11.01 8.30 -7.19
N PHE A 22 -9.96 7.69 -6.67
CA PHE A 22 -8.94 8.38 -5.88
C PHE A 22 -8.27 9.56 -6.59
N ASP A 23 -8.04 9.46 -7.91
CA ASP A 23 -7.38 10.51 -8.70
C ASP A 23 -8.27 11.76 -8.90
N THR A 24 -9.60 11.58 -8.88
CA THR A 24 -10.57 12.67 -9.05
C THR A 24 -11.25 13.09 -7.75
N ALA A 25 -11.08 12.31 -6.69
CA ALA A 25 -11.65 12.57 -5.38
C ALA A 25 -10.97 13.75 -4.71
N ASP A 26 -11.77 14.63 -4.11
CA ASP A 26 -11.24 15.69 -3.27
C ASP A 26 -10.80 15.18 -1.89
N GLU A 27 -10.13 16.05 -1.12
CA GLU A 27 -9.64 15.71 0.21
C GLU A 27 -10.77 15.38 1.20
N THR A 28 -11.98 15.90 0.98
CA THR A 28 -13.14 15.61 1.84
C THR A 28 -13.58 14.18 1.61
N GLU A 29 -13.74 13.76 0.34
CA GLU A 29 -14.12 12.39 -0.02
C GLU A 29 -13.13 11.35 0.54
N LYS A 30 -11.82 11.61 0.43
CA LYS A 30 -10.77 10.74 0.95
C LYS A 30 -10.82 10.59 2.48
N ARG A 31 -11.05 11.70 3.19
CA ARG A 31 -11.20 11.68 4.65
C ARG A 31 -12.49 10.99 5.08
N GLU A 32 -13.59 11.22 4.38
CA GLU A 32 -14.88 10.60 4.70
C GLU A 32 -14.84 9.07 4.58
N ILE A 33 -14.23 8.54 3.52
CA ILE A 33 -14.09 7.09 3.36
C ILE A 33 -13.20 6.50 4.46
N ALA A 34 -12.06 7.12 4.79
CA ALA A 34 -11.20 6.69 5.89
C ALA A 34 -11.95 6.71 7.23
N LEU A 35 -12.62 7.82 7.55
CA LEU A 35 -13.41 8.00 8.77
C LEU A 35 -14.51 6.94 8.91
N SER A 36 -15.13 6.52 7.80
CA SER A 36 -16.14 5.47 7.81
C SER A 36 -15.61 4.13 8.36
N TYR A 37 -14.36 3.76 8.02
CA TYR A 37 -13.71 2.57 8.54
C TYR A 37 -13.22 2.77 9.97
N ILE A 38 -12.66 3.95 10.30
CA ILE A 38 -12.25 4.27 11.68
C ILE A 38 -13.42 4.16 12.65
N LYS A 39 -14.61 4.66 12.29
CA LYS A 39 -15.82 4.51 13.13
C LYS A 39 -16.17 3.05 13.39
N ARG A 40 -16.00 2.17 12.40
CA ARG A 40 -16.25 0.73 12.56
C ARG A 40 -15.23 0.08 13.48
N PHE A 41 -13.94 0.45 13.37
CA PHE A 41 -12.90 -0.04 14.28
C PHE A 41 -13.08 0.46 15.72
N ARG A 42 -13.47 1.73 15.92
CA ARG A 42 -13.84 2.26 17.24
C ARG A 42 -15.02 1.49 17.85
N ALA A 43 -16.02 1.13 17.06
CA ALA A 43 -17.15 0.31 17.53
C ALA A 43 -16.73 -1.11 17.95
N LEU A 44 -15.60 -1.60 17.45
CA LEU A 44 -14.97 -2.87 17.86
C LEU A 44 -13.98 -2.71 19.03
N ASN A 45 -13.82 -1.50 19.56
CA ASN A 45 -12.82 -1.16 20.57
C ASN A 45 -11.37 -1.48 20.13
N ALA A 46 -11.09 -1.42 18.83
CA ALA A 46 -9.73 -1.58 18.33
C ALA A 46 -8.90 -0.35 18.71
N ASP A 47 -7.69 -0.59 19.24
CA ASP A 47 -6.66 0.40 19.55
C ASP A 47 -5.53 0.43 18.51
N VAL A 48 -5.52 -0.56 17.61
CA VAL A 48 -4.56 -0.72 16.53
C VAL A 48 -5.27 -1.15 15.24
N ILE A 49 -4.89 -0.55 14.13
CA ILE A 49 -5.31 -0.93 12.77
C ILE A 49 -4.08 -1.30 11.94
N VAL A 50 -4.18 -2.39 11.19
CA VAL A 50 -3.22 -2.77 10.15
C VAL A 50 -3.91 -2.61 8.79
N LEU A 51 -3.34 -1.79 7.91
CA LEU A 51 -3.79 -1.67 6.52
C LEU A 51 -3.30 -2.87 5.72
N GLY A 52 -4.13 -3.91 5.64
CA GLY A 52 -3.78 -5.22 5.07
C GLY A 52 -3.80 -5.33 3.54
N CYS A 53 -4.01 -4.23 2.81
CA CYS A 53 -4.03 -4.21 1.34
C CYS A 53 -3.16 -3.07 0.83
N THR A 54 -2.41 -3.30 -0.25
CA THR A 54 -1.53 -2.29 -0.87
C THR A 54 -2.31 -1.06 -1.37
N HIS A 55 -3.57 -1.21 -1.76
CA HIS A 55 -4.44 -0.09 -2.15
C HIS A 55 -4.70 0.88 -1.00
N PHE A 56 -4.75 0.41 0.24
CA PHE A 56 -5.11 1.26 1.38
C PHE A 56 -4.00 2.25 1.73
N LEU A 57 -2.77 2.01 1.24
CA LEU A 57 -1.64 2.90 1.42
C LEU A 57 -1.84 4.25 0.73
N PHE A 58 -2.70 4.33 -0.28
CA PHE A 58 -3.05 5.60 -0.92
C PHE A 58 -3.82 6.54 0.01
N LEU A 59 -4.43 6.00 1.08
CA LEU A 59 -5.20 6.76 2.07
C LEU A 59 -4.54 6.74 3.47
N LEU A 60 -3.26 6.36 3.54
CA LEU A 60 -2.57 6.14 4.82
C LEU A 60 -2.60 7.38 5.72
N ASP A 61 -2.43 8.57 5.13
CA ASP A 61 -2.43 9.83 5.88
C ASP A 61 -3.81 10.17 6.41
N GLU A 62 -4.87 9.96 5.61
CA GLU A 62 -6.26 10.12 6.02
C GLU A 62 -6.62 9.14 7.14
N PHE A 63 -6.22 7.87 7.02
CA PHE A 63 -6.40 6.88 8.10
C PHE A 63 -5.70 7.33 9.39
N ARG A 64 -4.45 7.80 9.32
CA ARG A 64 -3.70 8.28 10.49
C ARG A 64 -4.35 9.51 11.12
N GLN A 65 -4.83 10.45 10.31
CA GLN A 65 -5.49 11.66 10.79
C GLN A 65 -6.81 11.33 11.49
N GLU A 66 -7.65 10.49 10.89
CA GLU A 66 -8.98 10.16 11.42
C GLU A 66 -8.91 9.20 12.63
N ALA A 67 -7.87 8.37 12.70
CA ALA A 67 -7.58 7.45 13.81
C ALA A 67 -7.04 8.15 15.06
N ALA A 68 -6.44 9.33 14.92
CA ALA A 68 -5.88 10.05 16.05
C ALA A 68 -6.96 10.50 17.05
N PRO A 69 -6.64 10.55 18.36
CA PRO A 69 -5.38 10.14 18.98
C PRO A 69 -5.36 8.70 19.50
N ASP A 70 -6.48 7.98 19.38
CA ASP A 70 -6.76 6.75 20.14
C ASP A 70 -6.36 5.45 19.41
N ILE A 71 -6.20 5.48 18.08
CA ILE A 71 -5.90 4.28 17.29
C ILE A 71 -4.55 4.44 16.57
N LEU A 72 -3.66 3.46 16.74
CA LEU A 72 -2.40 3.37 16.00
C LEU A 72 -2.62 2.72 14.63
N VAL A 73 -2.12 3.34 13.56
CA VAL A 73 -2.24 2.81 12.20
C VAL A 73 -0.89 2.31 11.69
N PHE A 74 -0.83 1.04 11.32
CA PHE A 74 0.33 0.37 10.75
C PHE A 74 0.07 -0.09 9.32
N ASP A 75 1.16 -0.15 8.55
CA ASP A 75 1.21 -0.73 7.22
C ASP A 75 2.37 -1.74 7.13
N SER A 76 2.51 -2.39 5.97
CA SER A 76 3.50 -3.44 5.76
C SER A 76 4.81 -2.97 5.11
N VAL A 77 4.91 -1.72 4.64
CA VAL A 77 6.01 -1.24 3.78
C VAL A 77 7.35 -1.44 4.47
N ASP A 78 7.52 -0.85 5.64
CA ASP A 78 8.74 -0.93 6.43
C ASP A 78 9.10 -2.35 6.87
N GLY A 79 8.09 -3.13 7.25
CA GLY A 79 8.27 -4.52 7.68
C GLY A 79 8.76 -5.41 6.54
N ILE A 80 8.19 -5.23 5.35
CA ILE A 80 8.58 -5.96 4.14
C ILE A 80 9.97 -5.52 3.68
N THR A 81 10.29 -4.22 3.67
CA THR A 81 11.62 -3.71 3.30
C THR A 81 12.72 -4.32 4.17
N ARG A 82 12.59 -4.25 5.50
CA ARG A 82 13.55 -4.87 6.43
C ARG A 82 13.67 -6.39 6.24
N ARG A 83 12.55 -7.05 5.92
CA ARG A 83 12.56 -8.49 5.65
C ARG A 83 13.33 -8.81 4.37
N VAL A 84 13.15 -8.03 3.30
CA VAL A 84 13.90 -8.17 2.05
C VAL A 84 15.39 -7.98 2.31
N GLU A 85 15.78 -6.91 3.01
CA GLU A 85 17.19 -6.66 3.37
C GLU A 85 17.80 -7.83 4.16
N SER A 86 17.09 -8.30 5.18
CA SER A 86 17.52 -9.44 6.00
C SER A 86 17.72 -10.71 5.16
N LEU A 87 16.85 -10.99 4.20
CA LEU A 87 16.99 -12.15 3.31
C LEU A 87 18.19 -12.01 2.37
N LEU A 88 18.44 -10.81 1.85
CA LEU A 88 19.60 -10.52 1.01
C LEU A 88 20.92 -10.67 1.79
N ASP A 89 20.98 -10.15 3.01
CA ASP A 89 22.17 -10.27 3.88
C ASP A 89 22.46 -11.72 4.26
N ASN A 90 21.42 -12.49 4.56
CA ASN A 90 21.54 -13.89 4.94
C ASN A 90 21.76 -14.85 3.75
N SER A 91 21.84 -14.34 2.52
CA SER A 91 22.13 -15.15 1.32
C SER A 91 23.61 -15.52 1.14
N GLY A 92 24.47 -15.12 2.07
CA GLY A 92 25.93 -15.25 1.95
C GLY A 92 26.51 -14.34 0.87
N GLY A 93 25.87 -13.18 0.63
CA GLY A 93 26.29 -12.19 -0.37
C GLY A 93 25.95 -12.53 -1.82
N LYS A 94 25.27 -13.67 -2.08
CA LYS A 94 25.00 -14.15 -3.46
C LYS A 94 23.89 -13.38 -4.18
N LEU A 95 22.96 -12.79 -3.43
CA LEU A 95 21.77 -12.13 -3.99
C LEU A 95 21.86 -10.61 -3.98
N ARG A 96 22.84 -10.01 -3.28
CA ARG A 96 23.03 -8.55 -3.32
C ARG A 96 23.70 -8.16 -4.64
N ALA A 97 23.18 -7.13 -5.26
CA ALA A 97 23.87 -6.48 -6.37
C ALA A 97 25.21 -5.89 -5.87
N PRO A 98 26.25 -5.88 -6.72
CA PRO A 98 27.49 -5.14 -6.43
C PRO A 98 27.20 -3.66 -6.16
N GLU A 99 28.04 -3.04 -5.34
CA GLU A 99 27.95 -1.59 -5.09
C GLU A 99 28.03 -0.80 -6.40
N GLY A 100 27.17 0.20 -6.56
CA GLY A 100 27.04 1.00 -7.78
C GLY A 100 26.21 0.38 -8.90
N ASN A 101 25.74 -0.86 -8.77
CA ASN A 101 24.80 -1.45 -9.72
C ASN A 101 23.34 -1.20 -9.28
N ALA A 102 22.72 -0.17 -9.86
CA ALA A 102 21.34 0.21 -9.57
C ALA A 102 20.29 -0.71 -10.22
N GLY A 103 20.68 -1.60 -11.14
CA GLY A 103 19.74 -2.39 -11.93
C GLY A 103 18.82 -1.54 -12.81
N ILE A 104 17.77 -2.17 -13.34
CA ILE A 104 16.68 -1.52 -14.07
C ILE A 104 15.39 -1.88 -13.36
N ASN A 105 14.58 -0.88 -13.02
CA ASN A 105 13.30 -1.06 -12.38
C ASN A 105 12.22 -1.21 -13.46
N ARG A 106 11.83 -2.45 -13.79
CA ARG A 106 10.80 -2.75 -14.78
C ARG A 106 9.52 -3.26 -14.14
N VAL A 107 8.38 -2.74 -14.59
CA VAL A 107 7.04 -3.19 -14.23
C VAL A 107 6.43 -3.90 -15.42
N LEU A 108 6.16 -5.20 -15.27
CA LEU A 108 5.51 -6.02 -16.27
C LEU A 108 4.01 -6.11 -15.97
N LEU A 109 3.19 -5.77 -16.95
CA LEU A 109 1.74 -5.72 -16.80
C LEU A 109 1.09 -6.82 -17.64
N THR A 110 0.21 -7.61 -17.01
CA THR A 110 -0.55 -8.69 -17.68
C THR A 110 -1.90 -8.21 -18.24
N GLY A 111 -2.30 -6.97 -17.98
CA GLY A 111 -3.52 -6.40 -18.53
C GLY A 111 -3.41 -6.21 -20.05
N SER A 112 -4.53 -6.35 -20.75
CA SER A 112 -4.58 -6.17 -22.21
C SER A 112 -4.54 -4.70 -22.66
N ALA A 113 -4.65 -3.77 -21.71
CA ALA A 113 -4.58 -2.33 -21.96
C ALA A 113 -3.52 -1.68 -21.07
N ALA A 114 -2.89 -0.62 -21.58
CA ALA A 114 -2.02 0.22 -20.78
C ALA A 114 -2.81 0.87 -19.62
N PRO A 115 -2.20 1.06 -18.44
CA PRO A 115 -2.82 1.82 -17.35
C PRO A 115 -3.20 3.23 -17.80
N ASN A 116 -4.11 3.90 -17.09
CA ASN A 116 -4.38 5.32 -17.34
C ASN A 116 -3.11 6.19 -17.13
N SER A 117 -3.15 7.44 -17.61
CA SER A 117 -1.99 8.34 -17.55
C SER A 117 -1.50 8.60 -16.12
N ALA A 118 -2.40 8.69 -15.14
CA ALA A 118 -2.03 8.92 -13.74
C ALA A 118 -1.11 7.82 -13.20
N TRP A 119 -1.41 6.55 -13.50
CA TRP A 119 -0.57 5.42 -13.09
C TRP A 119 0.74 5.34 -13.88
N GLN A 120 0.73 5.69 -15.16
CA GLN A 120 1.95 5.79 -15.96
C GLN A 120 2.89 6.88 -15.43
N ASP A 121 2.35 8.05 -15.11
CA ASP A 121 3.10 9.19 -14.58
C ASP A 121 3.70 8.87 -13.20
N ARG A 122 2.93 8.21 -12.33
CA ARG A 122 3.41 7.74 -11.03
C ARG A 122 4.56 6.73 -11.16
N ALA A 123 4.41 5.73 -12.01
CA ALA A 123 5.45 4.73 -12.22
C ALA A 123 6.74 5.39 -12.78
N ARG A 124 6.62 6.33 -13.73
CA ARG A 124 7.77 7.12 -14.21
C ARG A 124 8.40 7.96 -13.11
N ALA A 125 7.62 8.62 -12.27
CA ALA A 125 8.13 9.41 -11.15
C ALA A 125 8.90 8.57 -10.12
N MET A 126 8.57 7.28 -10.01
CA MET A 126 9.29 6.31 -9.17
C MET A 126 10.48 5.65 -9.89
N GLY A 127 10.77 6.02 -11.13
CA GLY A 127 11.87 5.46 -11.92
C GLY A 127 11.59 4.08 -12.50
N PHE A 128 10.31 3.71 -12.66
CA PHE A 128 9.93 2.44 -13.30
C PHE A 128 9.72 2.60 -14.82
N GLU A 129 10.18 1.60 -15.57
CA GLU A 129 9.81 1.36 -16.96
C GLU A 129 8.61 0.40 -17.02
N LEU A 130 7.48 0.83 -17.59
CA LEU A 130 6.33 -0.04 -17.80
C LEU A 130 6.46 -0.77 -19.14
N ALA A 131 6.19 -2.07 -19.13
CA ALA A 131 6.04 -2.88 -20.34
C ALA A 131 4.81 -3.79 -20.20
N LEU A 132 4.03 -3.90 -21.28
CA LEU A 132 3.01 -4.93 -21.39
C LEU A 132 3.70 -6.27 -21.65
N LEU A 133 3.29 -7.32 -20.95
CA LEU A 133 3.70 -8.67 -21.28
C LEU A 133 3.10 -9.04 -22.63
N GLU A 134 3.97 -9.24 -23.63
CA GLU A 134 3.56 -9.86 -24.89
C GLU A 134 3.19 -11.32 -24.61
N GLU A 135 2.04 -11.78 -25.11
CA GLU A 135 1.65 -13.19 -25.04
C GLU A 135 2.72 -14.03 -25.77
N ALA A 136 3.39 -14.92 -25.04
CA ALA A 136 4.43 -15.81 -25.56
C ALA A 136 3.85 -17.04 -26.28
#